data_AF-A0A7I9XND4-F1
#
_entry.id   AF-A0A7I9XND4-F1
#
_cell.length_a   1.000
_cell.length_b   1.000
_cell.length_c   1.000
_cell.angle_alpha   90.00
_cell.angle_beta   90.00
_cell.angle_gamma   90.00
#
_symmetry.space_group_name_H-M   'P 1'
#
loop_
_entity.id
_entity.type
_entity.pdbx_description
1 polymer ?
#
loop_
_entity_poly.entity_id
_entity_poly.type
_entity_poly.pdbx_seq_one_letter_code
_entity_poly.pdbx_strand_id
1 'polypeptide(L)'
;MPVPTEQKVAALSRDFGSARRLAELLGVDSEQIERWQGGEGIDQANAERVDLLEVVMAHLLRLYSSETAQRWLIGLNPNLGDRRPADLIRRRQTAEVLDAIANERAGSFA
;
A
#
# COMPACT_ATOMS: atom_id res chain seq x y z
N MET A 1 -14.32 -13.40 -9.60
CA MET A 1 -14.73 -12.88 -8.29
C MET A 1 -13.68 -11.89 -7.82
N PRO A 2 -14.05 -10.71 -7.30
CA PRO A 2 -13.08 -9.82 -6.67
C PRO A 2 -12.41 -10.53 -5.49
N VAL A 3 -11.11 -10.26 -5.27
CA VAL A 3 -10.36 -10.84 -4.15
C VAL A 3 -10.95 -10.25 -2.85
N PRO A 4 -11.34 -11.08 -1.87
CA PRO A 4 -11.83 -10.60 -0.58
C PRO A 4 -10.78 -9.80 0.18
N THR A 5 -11.19 -8.77 0.92
CA THR A 5 -10.28 -7.84 1.60
C THR A 5 -9.38 -8.53 2.61
N GLU A 6 -9.89 -9.55 3.32
CA GLU A 6 -9.11 -10.36 4.24
C GLU A 6 -7.92 -11.07 3.58
N GLN A 7 -8.11 -11.54 2.34
CA GLN A 7 -7.04 -12.18 1.56
C GLN A 7 -5.98 -11.16 1.13
N LYS A 8 -6.41 -9.94 0.79
CA LYS A 8 -5.50 -8.83 0.46
C LYS A 8 -4.66 -8.45 1.67
N VAL A 9 -5.28 -8.28 2.84
CA VAL A 9 -4.57 -7.97 4.09
C VAL A 9 -3.58 -9.07 4.45
N ALA A 10 -3.96 -10.34 4.32
CA ALA A 10 -3.07 -11.47 4.56
C ALA A 10 -1.86 -11.49 3.60
N ALA A 11 -2.09 -11.25 2.30
CA ALA A 11 -1.05 -11.17 1.29
C ALA A 11 -0.07 -10.02 1.57
N LEU A 12 -0.60 -8.81 1.83
CA LEU A 12 0.21 -7.65 2.14
C LEU A 12 1.03 -7.86 3.42
N SER A 13 0.45 -8.36 4.50
CA SER A 13 1.20 -8.64 5.74
C SER A 13 2.38 -9.57 5.53
N ARG A 14 2.24 -10.57 4.64
CA ARG A 14 3.33 -11.47 4.27
C ARG A 14 4.39 -10.73 3.45
N ASP A 15 3.99 -9.90 2.49
CA ASP A 15 4.92 -9.16 1.62
C ASP A 15 5.75 -8.12 2.40
N PHE A 16 5.16 -7.48 3.41
CA PHE A 16 5.85 -6.59 4.35
C PHE A 16 6.59 -7.34 5.48
N GLY A 17 6.36 -8.65 5.59
CA GLY A 17 7.00 -9.55 6.56
C GLY A 17 6.38 -9.54 7.97
N SER A 18 5.38 -8.70 8.25
CA SER A 18 4.61 -8.75 9.51
C SER A 18 3.34 -7.89 9.45
N ALA A 19 2.33 -8.26 10.26
CA ALA A 19 1.15 -7.44 10.48
C ALA A 19 1.49 -6.07 11.07
N ARG A 20 2.48 -5.99 11.98
CA ARG A 20 2.94 -4.74 12.58
C ARG A 20 3.44 -3.72 11.55
N ARG A 21 4.27 -4.16 10.59
CA ARG A 21 4.77 -3.26 9.53
C ARG A 21 3.64 -2.78 8.61
N LEU A 22 2.68 -3.66 8.30
CA LEU A 22 1.50 -3.25 7.53
C LEU A 22 0.66 -2.21 8.31
N ALA A 23 0.47 -2.44 9.61
CA ALA A 23 -0.25 -1.54 10.51
C ALA A 23 0.43 -0.16 10.56
N GLU A 24 1.76 -0.14 10.73
CA GLU A 24 2.56 1.07 10.66
C GLU A 24 2.33 1.80 9.32
N LEU A 25 2.37 1.11 8.18
CA LEU A 25 2.16 1.74 6.88
C LEU A 25 0.74 2.32 6.72
N LEU A 26 -0.29 1.60 7.16
CA LEU A 26 -1.68 2.01 7.08
C LEU A 26 -2.10 3.01 8.18
N GLY A 27 -1.25 3.23 9.18
CA GLY A 27 -1.53 4.12 10.31
C GLY A 27 -2.64 3.60 11.22
N VAL A 28 -2.66 2.28 11.46
CA VAL A 28 -3.64 1.57 12.29
C VAL A 28 -2.92 0.67 13.30
N ASP A 29 -3.65 0.12 14.27
CA ASP A 29 -3.06 -0.81 15.25
C ASP A 29 -2.90 -2.22 14.66
N SER A 30 -1.86 -2.94 15.09
CA SER A 30 -1.59 -4.30 14.59
C SER A 30 -2.73 -5.29 14.90
N GLU A 31 -3.44 -5.09 16.02
CA GLU A 31 -4.63 -5.86 16.36
C GLU A 31 -5.77 -5.67 15.35
N GLN A 32 -5.87 -4.49 14.71
CA GLN A 32 -6.84 -4.28 13.63
C GLN A 32 -6.47 -5.12 12.40
N ILE A 33 -5.18 -5.19 12.06
CA ILE A 33 -4.70 -6.02 10.95
C ILE A 33 -5.04 -7.49 11.17
N GLU A 34 -4.81 -8.01 12.39
CA GLU A 34 -5.14 -9.40 12.74
C GLU A 34 -6.64 -9.68 12.64
N ARG A 35 -7.50 -8.76 13.11
CA ARG A 35 -8.96 -8.90 12.95
C ARG A 35 -9.40 -8.89 11.49
N TRP A 36 -8.81 -8.01 10.66
CA TRP A 36 -9.12 -7.94 9.24
C TRP A 36 -8.68 -9.20 8.49
N GLN A 37 -7.58 -9.84 8.90
CA GLN A 37 -7.17 -11.15 8.36
C GLN A 37 -8.17 -12.25 8.71
N GLY A 38 -8.86 -12.14 9.86
CA GLY A 38 -9.98 -13.00 10.24
C GLY A 38 -11.29 -12.69 9.50
N GLY A 39 -11.34 -11.66 8.66
CA GLY A 39 -12.55 -11.24 7.94
C GLY A 39 -13.48 -10.35 8.77
N GLU A 40 -13.01 -9.80 9.88
CA GLU A 40 -13.85 -9.06 10.82
C GLU A 40 -13.48 -7.58 10.92
N GLY A 41 -14.49 -6.71 11.00
CA GLY A 41 -14.32 -5.34 11.54
C GLY A 41 -13.50 -4.38 10.68
N ILE A 42 -13.40 -4.61 9.37
CA ILE A 42 -12.89 -3.59 8.44
C ILE A 42 -14.04 -2.71 7.95
N ASP A 43 -13.87 -1.40 8.08
CA ASP A 43 -14.79 -0.42 7.50
C ASP A 43 -14.43 -0.11 6.04
N GLN A 44 -15.35 0.56 5.34
CA GLN A 44 -15.15 0.96 3.94
C GLN A 44 -13.89 1.82 3.75
N ALA A 45 -13.56 2.68 4.72
CA ALA A 45 -12.43 3.58 4.60
C ALA A 45 -11.08 2.84 4.65
N ASN A 46 -10.97 1.83 5.50
CA ASN A 46 -9.79 1.00 5.60
C ASN A 46 -9.71 -0.01 4.46
N ALA A 47 -10.85 -0.54 3.98
CA ALA A 47 -10.89 -1.36 2.79
C ALA A 47 -10.32 -0.61 1.56
N GLU A 48 -10.71 0.66 1.37
CA GLU A 48 -10.16 1.51 0.30
C GLU A 48 -8.64 1.74 0.42
N ARG A 49 -8.13 1.90 1.65
CA ARG A 49 -6.68 2.04 1.88
C ARG A 49 -5.92 0.77 1.53
N VAL A 50 -6.47 -0.39 1.90
CA VAL A 50 -5.91 -1.70 1.58
C VAL A 50 -5.93 -1.93 0.08
N ASP A 51 -7.03 -1.62 -0.60
CA ASP A 51 -7.16 -1.75 -2.06
C ASP A 51 -6.15 -0.87 -2.80
N LEU A 52 -6.01 0.39 -2.37
CA LEU A 52 -5.02 1.29 -2.95
C LEU A 52 -3.60 0.76 -2.74
N LEU A 53 -3.27 0.31 -1.53
CA LEU A 53 -1.96 -0.24 -1.23
C LEU A 53 -1.66 -1.50 -2.06
N GLU A 54 -2.64 -2.39 -2.25
CA GLU A 54 -2.51 -3.58 -3.08
C GLU A 54 -2.15 -3.20 -4.52
N VAL A 55 -2.88 -2.24 -5.11
CA VAL A 55 -2.60 -1.77 -6.47
C VAL A 55 -1.20 -1.16 -6.56
N VAL A 56 -0.82 -0.34 -5.59
CA VAL A 56 0.51 0.29 -5.54
C VAL A 56 1.60 -0.78 -5.48
N MET A 57 1.50 -1.74 -4.57
CA MET A 57 2.47 -2.82 -4.41
C MET A 57 2.56 -3.69 -5.65
N ALA A 58 1.43 -4.08 -6.24
CA ALA A 58 1.42 -4.83 -7.49
C ALA A 58 2.12 -4.08 -8.64
N HIS A 59 2.07 -2.75 -8.64
CA HIS A 59 2.78 -1.93 -9.62
C HIS A 59 4.28 -1.84 -9.33
N LEU A 60 4.67 -1.54 -8.09
CA LEU A 60 6.07 -1.39 -7.69
C LEU A 60 6.85 -2.71 -7.78
N LEU A 61 6.24 -3.84 -7.41
CA LEU A 61 6.89 -5.16 -7.48
C LEU A 61 7.20 -5.64 -8.90
N ARG A 62 6.63 -4.99 -9.92
CA ARG A 62 7.03 -5.22 -11.33
C ARG A 62 8.29 -4.46 -11.74
N LEU A 63 8.64 -3.42 -11.00
CA LEU A 63 9.79 -2.55 -11.27
C LEU A 63 10.95 -2.81 -10.31
N TYR A 64 10.62 -3.19 -9.07
CA TYR A 64 11.55 -3.23 -7.96
C TYR A 64 11.43 -4.52 -7.15
N SER A 65 12.50 -4.84 -6.42
CA SER A 65 12.42 -5.82 -5.34
C SER A 65 11.45 -5.37 -4.25
N SER A 66 10.92 -6.32 -3.46
CA SER A 66 10.01 -6.00 -2.35
C SER A 66 10.62 -4.97 -1.39
N GLU A 67 11.90 -5.10 -1.04
CA GLU A 67 12.58 -4.14 -0.16
C GLU A 67 12.60 -2.71 -0.74
N THR A 68 12.87 -2.57 -2.03
CA THR A 68 12.90 -1.26 -2.69
C THR A 68 11.50 -0.68 -2.85
N ALA A 69 10.49 -1.50 -3.16
CA ALA A 69 9.10 -1.06 -3.18
C ALA A 69 8.63 -0.54 -1.80
N GLN A 70 9.01 -1.24 -0.73
CA GLN A 70 8.72 -0.79 0.64
C GLN A 70 9.42 0.54 0.96
N ARG A 71 10.69 0.70 0.56
CA ARG A 71 11.41 1.97 0.72
C ARG A 71 10.78 3.11 -0.06
N TRP A 72 10.27 2.85 -1.26
CA TRP A 72 9.57 3.85 -2.07
C TRP A 72 8.32 4.39 -1.35
N LEU A 73 7.57 3.53 -0.65
CA LEU A 73 6.36 3.94 0.09
C LEU A 73 6.64 4.86 1.27
N ILE A 74 7.76 4.67 1.97
CA ILE A 74 8.12 5.43 3.17
C ILE A 74 9.09 6.59 2.89
N GLY A 75 9.74 6.57 1.73
CA GLY A 75 10.65 7.59 1.25
C GLY A 75 9.94 8.83 0.73
N LEU A 76 10.67 9.94 0.62
CA LEU A 76 10.17 11.15 -0.05
C LEU A 76 10.14 10.89 -1.56
N ASN A 77 9.03 11.23 -2.20
CA ASN A 77 8.87 11.05 -3.63
C ASN A 77 8.79 12.41 -4.35
N PRO A 78 9.74 12.73 -5.24
CA PRO A 78 9.72 13.99 -6.01
C PRO A 78 8.45 14.17 -6.85
N ASN A 79 7.89 13.08 -7.39
CA ASN A 79 6.65 13.11 -8.17
C ASN A 79 5.42 13.45 -7.30
N LEU A 80 5.55 13.40 -5.97
CA LEU A 80 4.51 13.74 -5.00
C LEU A 80 4.81 15.04 -4.24
N GLY A 81 5.72 15.89 -4.74
CA GLY A 81 6.13 17.11 -4.06
C GLY A 81 6.84 16.83 -2.73
N ASP A 82 7.77 15.87 -2.75
CA ASP A 82 8.53 15.39 -1.60
C ASP A 82 7.67 14.85 -0.45
N ARG A 83 6.47 14.34 -0.76
CA ARG A 83 5.61 13.66 0.19
C ARG A 83 5.85 12.15 0.16
N ARG A 84 5.59 11.48 1.28
CA ARG A 84 5.68 10.02 1.38
C ARG A 84 4.42 9.37 0.82
N PRO A 85 4.51 8.43 -0.14
CA PRO A 85 3.35 7.75 -0.69
C PRO A 85 2.44 7.10 0.37
N ALA A 86 3.03 6.53 1.43
CA ALA A 86 2.26 5.94 2.55
C ALA A 86 1.30 6.95 3.19
N ASP A 87 1.71 8.22 3.35
CA ASP A 87 0.85 9.25 3.94
C ASP A 87 -0.32 9.62 3.03
N LEU A 88 -0.13 9.59 1.71
CA LEU A 88 -1.20 9.80 0.74
C LEU A 88 -2.19 8.63 0.76
N ILE A 89 -1.70 7.39 0.86
CA ILE A 89 -2.54 6.19 0.99
C ILE A 89 -3.42 6.28 2.24
N ARG A 90 -2.84 6.65 3.40
CA ARG A 90 -3.60 6.87 4.65
C ARG A 90 -4.72 7.91 4.49
N ARG A 91 -4.46 8.96 3.72
CA ARG A 91 -5.40 10.04 3.42
C ARG A 91 -6.36 9.70 2.27
N ARG A 92 -6.23 8.53 1.64
CA ARG A 92 -6.98 8.09 0.45
C ARG A 92 -6.87 9.06 -0.73
N GLN A 93 -5.70 9.68 -0.89
CA GLN A 93 -5.38 10.54 -2.03
C GLN A 93 -5.00 9.68 -3.24
N THR A 94 -5.96 8.93 -3.75
CA THR A 94 -5.77 7.87 -4.77
C THR A 94 -5.18 8.40 -6.06
N ALA A 95 -5.71 9.50 -6.60
CA ALA A 95 -5.28 10.04 -7.90
C ALA A 95 -3.79 10.39 -7.90
N GLU A 96 -3.34 11.15 -6.89
CA GLU A 96 -1.93 11.55 -6.72
C GLU A 96 -0.99 10.32 -6.69
N VAL A 97 -1.37 9.27 -5.97
CA VAL A 97 -0.55 8.05 -5.84
C VAL A 97 -0.51 7.27 -7.16
N LEU A 98 -1.63 7.16 -7.87
CA LEU A 98 -1.68 6.47 -9.16
C LEU A 98 -0.88 7.22 -10.24
N ASP A 99 -0.95 8.56 -10.25
CA ASP A 99 -0.17 9.39 -11.15
C ASP A 99 1.33 9.23 -10.89
N ALA A 100 1.76 9.20 -9.62
CA ALA A 100 3.16 8.94 -9.29
C ALA A 100 3.65 7.57 -9.78
N ILE A 101 2.81 6.53 -9.73
CA ILE A 101 3.14 5.21 -10.28
C ILE A 101 3.24 5.26 -11.81
N ALA A 102 2.33 5.98 -12.47
CA ALA A 102 2.38 6.14 -13.92
C ALA A 102 3.69 6.84 -14.36
N ASN A 103 4.09 7.89 -13.63
CA ASN A 103 5.34 8.59 -13.87
C ASN A 103 6.57 7.72 -13.58
N GLU A 104 6.56 6.95 -12.48
CA GLU A 104 7.64 6.02 -12.15
C GLU A 104 7.85 4.98 -13.25
N ARG A 105 6.75 4.44 -13.80
CA ARG A 105 6.81 3.51 -14.94
C ARG A 105 7.37 4.18 -16.18
N ALA A 106 6.88 5.36 -16.52
CA ALA A 106 7.36 6.09 -17.70
C ALA A 106 8.87 6.37 -17.61
N GLY A 107 9.37 6.74 -16.43
CA GLY A 107 10.80 6.94 -16.17
C GLY A 107 11.62 5.64 -16.19
N SER A 108 11.04 4.50 -15.79
CA SER A 108 11.74 3.20 -15.81
C SER A 108 11.94 2.61 -17.21
N PHE A 109 11.21 3.08 -18.23
CA PHE A 109 11.34 2.61 -19.62
C PHE A 109 12.17 3.54 -20.52
N ALA A 110 12.65 4.67 -19.99
CA ALA A 110 13.50 5.64 -20.69
C ALA A 110 14.99 5.31 -20.49
#